data_AF-A0AAE1ZDS1-F1
#
_entry.id   AF-A0AAE1ZDS1-F1
#
_cell.length_a   1.000
_cell.length_b   1.000
_cell.length_c   1.000
_cell.angle_alpha   90.00
_cell.angle_beta   90.00
_cell.angle_gamma   90.00
#
_symmetry.space_group_name_H-M   'P 1'
#
loop_
_entity.id
_entity.type
_entity.pdbx_description
1 polymer ?
#
loop_
_entity_poly.entity_id
_entity_poly.type
_entity_poly.pdbx_seq_one_letter_code
_entity_poly.pdbx_strand_id
1 'polypeptide(L)'
;KEDVGCSVSELVYGTTLRLPGEFVETASTSTNLDINSYVNRLTNAMRPAKPVQTRRQSTDAFIQPALKYSTHVFVRRDALRRPLDATYEGPYKVLKREIKYYTIDKNGHEENVSIDRLKAAYLEGKPFDVQLATTPPKLDMSKVAMPQAATNEQVEIQKSSITPRATRSGRNVRFPEHLNEYYVY
;
A
#
# COMPACT_ATOMS: atom_id res chain seq x y z
N LYS A 1 -7.87 -4.75 20.48
CA LYS A 1 -9.18 -5.10 21.08
C LYS A 1 -8.99 -6.43 21.77
N GLU A 2 -9.22 -6.49 23.06
CA GLU A 2 -9.02 -7.70 23.85
C GLU A 2 -10.13 -8.72 23.54
N ASP A 3 -9.80 -10.02 23.58
CA ASP A 3 -10.77 -11.09 23.38
C ASP A 3 -11.62 -11.22 24.65
N VAL A 4 -12.84 -10.69 24.59
CA VAL A 4 -13.79 -10.72 25.72
C VAL A 4 -14.36 -12.12 25.97
N GLY A 5 -14.03 -13.12 25.14
CA GLY A 5 -14.42 -14.52 25.36
C GLY A 5 -15.92 -14.81 25.25
N CYS A 6 -16.71 -13.82 24.84
CA CYS A 6 -18.16 -13.90 24.66
C CYS A 6 -18.53 -13.51 23.22
N SER A 7 -19.56 -14.16 22.68
CA SER A 7 -20.14 -13.77 21.40
C SER A 7 -20.93 -12.46 21.53
N VAL A 8 -21.02 -11.69 20.44
CA VAL A 8 -21.80 -10.44 20.38
C VAL A 8 -23.27 -10.69 20.76
N SER A 9 -23.82 -11.84 20.34
CA SER A 9 -25.20 -12.21 20.68
C SER A 9 -25.39 -12.46 22.17
N GLU A 10 -24.42 -13.08 22.83
CA GLU A 10 -24.48 -13.33 24.28
C GLU A 10 -24.37 -12.01 25.06
N LEU A 11 -23.54 -11.08 24.60
CA LEU A 11 -23.40 -9.77 25.25
C LEU A 11 -24.66 -8.91 25.12
N VAL A 12 -25.35 -9.00 23.97
CA VAL A 12 -26.53 -8.17 23.68
C VAL A 12 -27.83 -8.80 24.19
N TYR A 13 -28.00 -10.10 23.99
CA TYR A 13 -29.26 -10.82 24.23
C TYR A 13 -29.18 -11.87 25.34
N GLY A 14 -28.01 -12.11 25.92
CA GLY A 14 -27.81 -13.16 26.92
C GLY A 14 -27.86 -14.59 26.36
N THR A 15 -27.96 -14.75 25.04
CA THR A 15 -28.07 -16.05 24.36
C THR A 15 -27.26 -16.08 23.07
N THR A 16 -26.88 -17.27 22.63
CA THR A 16 -26.20 -17.50 21.34
C THR A 16 -27.10 -17.20 20.13
N LEU A 17 -26.50 -17.00 18.94
CA LEU A 17 -27.24 -16.78 17.70
C LEU A 17 -28.10 -18.00 17.36
N ARG A 18 -29.37 -17.79 17.02
CA ARG A 18 -30.27 -18.83 16.53
C ARG A 18 -30.33 -18.85 15.01
N LEU A 19 -30.37 -20.04 14.43
CA LEU A 19 -30.58 -20.20 12.99
C LEU A 19 -32.08 -20.11 12.66
N PRO A 20 -32.47 -19.51 11.51
CA PRO A 20 -33.85 -19.59 11.03
C PRO A 20 -34.23 -21.07 10.83
N GLY A 21 -35.21 -21.56 11.60
CA GLY A 21 -35.63 -22.96 11.59
C GLY A 21 -35.14 -23.81 12.77
N GLU A 22 -34.40 -23.23 13.73
CA GLU A 22 -34.07 -23.88 15.00
C GLU A 22 -35.33 -23.93 15.90
N PHE A 23 -36.19 -24.92 15.64
CA PHE A 23 -37.35 -25.22 16.47
C PHE A 23 -36.90 -25.95 17.74
N VAL A 24 -37.58 -25.63 18.84
CA VAL A 24 -37.38 -26.30 20.13
C VAL A 24 -37.86 -27.75 19.98
N GLU A 25 -36.96 -28.72 19.88
CA GLU A 25 -37.30 -30.06 20.36
C GLU A 25 -37.41 -29.98 21.88
N THR A 26 -38.61 -29.67 22.36
CA THR A 26 -39.02 -30.06 23.71
C THR A 26 -39.24 -31.56 23.67
N ALA A 27 -38.16 -32.33 23.61
CA ALA A 27 -38.23 -33.69 24.08
C ALA A 27 -38.72 -33.61 25.52
N SER A 28 -39.90 -34.14 25.74
CA SER A 28 -40.60 -34.27 27.00
C SER A 28 -39.78 -35.12 27.96
N THR A 29 -38.75 -34.52 28.54
CA THR A 29 -38.05 -35.01 29.72
C THR A 29 -38.07 -33.90 30.73
N SER A 30 -38.99 -34.03 31.67
CA SER A 30 -38.98 -33.38 32.96
C SER A 30 -37.67 -33.68 33.68
N THR A 31 -36.63 -32.95 33.35
CA THR A 31 -35.57 -32.62 34.28
C THR A 31 -35.40 -31.12 34.21
N ASN A 32 -35.34 -30.51 35.39
CA ASN A 32 -35.02 -29.12 35.61
C ASN A 32 -33.61 -28.87 35.04
N LEU A 33 -33.50 -28.73 33.72
CA LEU A 33 -32.28 -28.36 33.05
C LEU A 33 -32.12 -26.86 33.34
N ASP A 34 -31.43 -26.57 34.43
CA ASP A 34 -30.99 -25.23 34.75
C ASP A 34 -30.32 -24.66 33.49
N ILE A 35 -30.97 -23.64 32.90
CA ILE A 35 -30.55 -23.01 31.65
C ILE A 35 -29.10 -22.54 31.78
N ASN A 36 -28.71 -22.08 32.97
CA ASN A 36 -27.35 -21.68 33.26
C ASN A 36 -26.38 -22.86 33.14
N SER A 37 -26.74 -24.04 33.65
CA SER A 37 -25.94 -25.27 33.51
C SER A 37 -25.76 -25.71 32.04
N TYR A 38 -26.79 -25.57 31.21
CA TYR A 38 -26.72 -25.92 29.79
C TYR A 38 -25.82 -24.94 29.03
N VAL A 39 -26.03 -23.64 29.23
CA VAL A 39 -25.18 -22.60 28.64
C VAL A 39 -23.73 -22.80 29.07
N ASN A 40 -23.47 -23.01 30.37
CA ASN A 40 -22.13 -23.28 30.88
C ASN A 40 -21.47 -24.50 30.22
N ARG A 41 -22.22 -25.58 30.01
CA ARG A 41 -21.71 -26.77 29.32
C ARG A 41 -21.37 -26.48 27.86
N LEU A 42 -22.23 -25.77 27.14
CA LEU A 42 -22.01 -25.41 25.74
C LEU A 42 -20.82 -24.47 25.58
N THR A 43 -20.74 -23.42 26.41
CA THR A 43 -19.62 -22.49 26.45
C THR A 43 -18.31 -23.23 26.73
N ASN A 44 -18.29 -24.16 27.68
CA ASN A 44 -17.10 -24.97 27.97
C ASN A 44 -16.73 -25.90 26.80
N ALA A 45 -17.70 -26.50 26.12
CA ALA A 45 -17.47 -27.36 24.96
C ALA A 45 -16.94 -26.61 23.73
N MET A 46 -17.39 -25.36 23.53
CA MET A 46 -16.97 -24.50 22.42
C MET A 46 -15.72 -23.66 22.73
N ARG A 47 -15.32 -23.54 24.00
CA ARG A 47 -14.11 -22.81 24.44
C ARG A 47 -12.82 -23.18 23.68
N PRO A 48 -12.54 -24.46 23.34
CA PRO A 48 -11.35 -24.82 22.57
C PRO A 48 -11.50 -24.57 21.06
N ALA A 49 -12.72 -24.34 20.54
CA ALA A 49 -12.99 -24.09 19.14
C ALA A 49 -12.64 -22.64 18.74
N LYS A 50 -11.43 -22.19 19.09
CA LYS A 50 -10.93 -20.87 18.66
C LYS A 50 -10.36 -20.98 17.25
N PRO A 51 -10.62 -19.99 16.37
CA PRO A 51 -9.93 -19.90 15.11
C PRO A 51 -8.42 -19.95 15.33
N VAL A 52 -7.72 -20.80 14.58
CA VAL A 52 -6.26 -20.84 14.62
C VAL A 52 -5.74 -19.45 14.30
N GLN A 53 -4.84 -18.93 15.15
CA GLN A 53 -4.27 -17.61 14.94
C GLN A 53 -3.53 -17.61 13.60
N THR A 54 -4.09 -16.91 12.62
CA THR A 54 -3.46 -16.74 11.32
C THR A 54 -2.15 -15.96 11.49
N ARG A 55 -1.18 -16.22 10.60
CA ARG A 55 0.09 -15.48 10.54
C ARG A 55 -0.13 -13.99 10.78
N ARG A 56 0.60 -13.41 11.76
CA ARG A 56 0.60 -11.96 11.99
C ARG A 56 1.09 -11.27 10.72
N GLN A 57 0.18 -10.57 10.05
CA GLN A 57 0.53 -9.70 8.93
C GLN A 57 1.01 -8.38 9.52
N SER A 58 2.31 -8.13 9.51
CA SER A 58 2.84 -6.77 9.64
C SER A 58 2.65 -6.09 8.29
N THR A 59 1.46 -5.56 8.03
CA THR A 59 1.25 -4.73 6.85
C THR A 59 1.79 -3.34 7.19
N ASP A 60 3.09 -3.14 7.00
CA ASP A 60 3.58 -1.78 6.84
C ASP A 60 2.94 -1.25 5.56
N ALA A 61 2.02 -0.30 5.72
CA ALA A 61 1.27 0.23 4.60
C ALA A 61 2.21 1.10 3.78
N PHE A 62 2.55 0.66 2.57
CA PHE A 62 3.40 1.44 1.69
C PHE A 62 2.67 2.73 1.28
N ILE A 63 3.15 3.86 1.80
CA ILE A 63 2.70 5.19 1.42
C ILE A 63 3.77 5.79 0.51
N GLN A 64 3.35 6.29 -0.66
CA GLN A 64 4.28 6.93 -1.59
C GLN A 64 4.93 8.16 -0.95
N PRO A 65 6.28 8.24 -0.86
CA PRO A 65 6.97 9.38 -0.23
C PRO A 65 6.61 10.73 -0.84
N ALA A 66 6.32 10.74 -2.15
CA ALA A 66 5.90 11.92 -2.90
C ALA A 66 4.61 12.57 -2.35
N LEU A 67 3.69 11.81 -1.74
CA LEU A 67 2.42 12.36 -1.22
C LEU A 67 2.66 13.41 -0.13
N LYS A 68 3.72 13.24 0.67
CA LYS A 68 4.08 14.16 1.75
C LYS A 68 4.38 15.57 1.25
N TYR A 69 4.94 15.69 0.05
CA TYR A 69 5.39 16.97 -0.52
C TYR A 69 4.55 17.42 -1.72
N SER A 70 3.73 16.54 -2.29
CA SER A 70 2.90 16.82 -3.47
C SER A 70 1.92 17.96 -3.21
N THR A 71 1.90 18.99 -4.06
CA THR A 71 0.95 20.10 -3.96
C THR A 71 -0.44 19.71 -4.43
N HIS A 72 -0.50 18.81 -5.41
CA HIS A 72 -1.73 18.27 -5.98
C HIS A 72 -1.71 16.75 -5.94
N VAL A 73 -2.90 16.15 -5.87
CA VAL A 73 -3.08 14.70 -5.81
C VAL A 73 -4.21 14.26 -6.72
N PHE A 74 -4.04 13.07 -7.29
CA PHE A 74 -5.07 12.31 -7.98
C PHE A 74 -5.85 11.43 -7.01
N VAL A 75 -7.18 11.42 -7.14
CA VAL A 75 -8.06 10.62 -6.28
C VAL A 75 -8.60 9.43 -7.05
N ARG A 76 -8.49 8.23 -6.48
CA ARG A 76 -9.02 6.99 -7.09
C ARG A 76 -10.55 6.97 -7.00
N ARG A 77 -11.21 6.60 -8.10
CA ARG A 77 -12.65 6.31 -8.14
C ARG A 77 -12.90 4.84 -7.79
N ASP A 78 -13.49 4.59 -6.63
CA ASP A 78 -13.81 3.23 -6.14
C ASP A 78 -15.21 2.74 -6.58
N ALA A 79 -16.01 3.59 -7.21
CA ALA A 79 -17.33 3.21 -7.73
C ALA A 79 -17.23 2.33 -9.00
N LEU A 80 -18.35 1.67 -9.36
CA LEU A 80 -18.47 0.97 -10.64
C LEU A 80 -18.23 1.96 -11.79
N ARG A 81 -17.29 1.61 -12.68
CA ARG A 81 -16.84 2.46 -13.77
C ARG A 81 -17.22 1.86 -15.11
N ARG A 82 -17.46 2.71 -16.11
CA ARG A 82 -17.66 2.25 -17.48
C ARG A 82 -16.32 1.81 -18.07
N PRO A 83 -16.34 0.92 -19.08
CA PRO A 83 -15.13 0.64 -19.85
C PRO A 83 -14.49 1.95 -20.34
N LEU A 84 -13.17 2.06 -20.21
CA LEU A 84 -12.35 3.21 -20.63
C LEU A 84 -12.50 4.51 -19.80
N ASP A 85 -13.31 4.54 -18.73
CA ASP A 85 -13.27 5.66 -17.79
C ASP A 85 -11.90 5.74 -17.10
N ALA A 86 -11.44 6.94 -16.71
CA ALA A 86 -10.20 7.09 -15.95
C ALA A 86 -10.33 6.55 -14.51
N THR A 87 -9.26 5.90 -14.02
CA THR A 87 -9.22 5.32 -12.65
C THR A 87 -9.06 6.37 -11.58
N TYR A 88 -8.40 7.45 -11.94
CA TYR A 88 -8.16 8.57 -11.08
C TYR A 88 -8.80 9.80 -11.70
N GLU A 89 -9.28 10.67 -10.83
CA GLU A 89 -9.76 11.98 -11.20
C GLU A 89 -8.81 13.05 -10.70
N GLY A 90 -8.63 14.06 -11.55
CA GLY A 90 -8.10 15.41 -11.27
C GLY A 90 -6.76 15.50 -10.55
N PRO A 91 -5.89 16.46 -10.89
CA PRO A 91 -4.98 16.98 -9.89
C PRO A 91 -5.75 17.93 -8.97
N TYR A 92 -6.15 17.46 -7.79
CA TYR A 92 -6.80 18.30 -6.77
C TYR A 92 -5.76 18.91 -5.84
N LYS A 93 -5.96 20.17 -5.47
CA LYS A 93 -5.06 20.88 -4.55
C LYS A 93 -5.20 20.31 -3.15
N VAL A 94 -4.07 19.99 -2.51
CA VAL A 94 -4.06 19.54 -1.12
C VAL A 94 -4.11 20.76 -0.19
N LEU A 95 -5.11 20.80 0.68
CA LEU A 95 -5.30 21.87 1.66
C LEU A 95 -4.66 21.52 3.01
N LYS A 96 -4.92 20.30 3.52
CA LYS A 96 -4.41 19.80 4.81
C LYS A 96 -3.97 18.35 4.70
N ARG A 97 -2.99 17.93 5.51
CA ARG A 97 -2.44 16.58 5.53
C ARG A 97 -2.50 16.00 6.94
N GLU A 98 -3.22 14.89 7.12
CA GLU A 98 -3.26 14.12 8.35
C GLU A 98 -2.60 12.75 8.15
N ILE A 99 -2.45 11.99 9.23
CA ILE A 99 -1.78 10.67 9.23
C ILE A 99 -2.53 9.63 8.37
N LYS A 100 -3.86 9.72 8.27
CA LYS A 100 -4.70 8.73 7.56
C LYS A 100 -5.43 9.28 6.34
N TYR A 101 -5.62 10.60 6.25
CA TYR A 101 -6.40 11.24 5.21
C TYR A 101 -5.88 12.64 4.91
N TYR A 102 -6.06 13.13 3.68
CA TYR A 102 -5.79 14.52 3.32
C TYR A 102 -7.12 15.23 3.04
N THR A 103 -7.15 16.53 3.32
CA THR A 103 -8.24 17.41 2.88
C THR A 103 -7.83 18.04 1.57
N ILE A 104 -8.64 17.86 0.53
CA ILE A 104 -8.40 18.40 -0.82
C ILE A 104 -9.48 19.40 -1.20
N ASP A 105 -9.13 20.33 -2.09
CA ASP A 105 -10.10 21.17 -2.78
C ASP A 105 -10.60 20.45 -4.03
N LYS A 106 -11.85 19.99 -3.98
CA LYS A 106 -12.53 19.34 -5.08
C LYS A 106 -13.66 20.24 -5.55
N ASN A 107 -13.44 20.92 -6.68
CA ASN A 107 -14.41 21.81 -7.31
C ASN A 107 -14.91 22.93 -6.37
N GLY A 108 -14.05 23.48 -5.49
CA GLY A 108 -14.39 24.53 -4.54
C GLY A 108 -14.91 24.02 -3.19
N HIS A 109 -15.02 22.70 -3.02
CA HIS A 109 -15.41 22.07 -1.75
C HIS A 109 -14.24 21.33 -1.11
N GLU A 110 -14.12 21.46 0.21
CA GLU A 110 -13.17 20.69 1.00
C GLU A 110 -13.68 19.25 1.18
N GLU A 111 -12.93 18.25 0.68
CA GLU A 111 -13.25 16.83 0.85
C GLU A 111 -12.11 16.11 1.58
N ASN A 112 -12.45 15.24 2.54
CA ASN A 112 -11.48 14.38 3.22
C ASN A 112 -11.33 13.04 2.50
N VAL A 113 -10.12 12.74 2.04
CA VAL A 113 -9.80 11.53 1.27
C VAL A 113 -8.71 10.73 1.97
N SER A 114 -8.95 9.44 2.19
CA SER A 114 -7.93 8.54 2.76
C SER A 114 -6.69 8.47 1.87
N ILE A 115 -5.52 8.36 2.50
CA ILE A 115 -4.23 8.29 1.79
C ILE A 115 -4.17 7.12 0.81
N ASP A 116 -4.83 6.01 1.12
CA ASP A 116 -4.86 4.80 0.27
C ASP A 116 -5.51 5.04 -1.11
N ARG A 117 -6.30 6.11 -1.25
CA ARG A 117 -6.96 6.48 -2.51
C ARG A 117 -6.20 7.58 -3.26
N LEU A 118 -5.11 8.10 -2.69
CA LEU A 118 -4.36 9.21 -3.26
C LEU A 118 -3.14 8.73 -4.05
N LYS A 119 -2.84 9.46 -5.11
CA LYS A 119 -1.58 9.37 -5.85
C LYS A 119 -1.04 10.78 -6.06
N ALA A 120 0.26 10.99 -5.85
CA ALA A 120 0.85 12.31 -6.07
C ALA A 120 0.69 12.75 -7.54
N ALA A 121 0.29 14.01 -7.76
CA ALA A 121 0.28 14.60 -9.08
C ALA A 121 1.57 15.39 -9.29
N TYR A 122 2.29 15.07 -10.36
CA TYR A 122 3.49 15.78 -10.77
C TYR A 122 3.08 16.80 -11.83
N LEU A 123 3.08 18.08 -11.43
CA LEU A 123 2.79 19.20 -12.32
C LEU A 123 4.09 19.90 -12.69
N GLU A 124 4.24 20.30 -13.95
CA GLU A 124 5.42 21.03 -14.40
C GLU A 124 5.45 22.42 -13.75
N GLY A 125 6.56 22.76 -13.09
CA GLY A 125 6.79 24.09 -12.52
C GLY A 125 7.35 24.14 -11.09
N LYS A 126 7.31 23.05 -10.31
CA LYS A 126 8.02 22.94 -9.02
C LYS A 126 8.43 21.49 -8.74
N PRO A 127 9.68 21.07 -9.04
CA PRO A 127 10.18 19.80 -8.55
C PRO A 127 10.25 19.88 -7.02
N PHE A 128 9.44 19.07 -6.33
CA PHE A 128 9.75 18.72 -4.95
C PHE A 128 10.75 17.58 -5.03
N ASP A 129 11.90 17.76 -4.40
CA ASP A 129 13.02 16.82 -4.46
C ASP A 129 12.63 15.55 -3.69
N VAL A 130 12.04 14.57 -4.39
CA VAL A 130 11.84 13.24 -3.84
C VAL A 130 13.17 12.54 -3.96
N GLN A 131 13.99 12.62 -2.91
CA GLN A 131 15.11 11.71 -2.75
C GLN A 131 14.52 10.30 -2.58
N LEU A 132 14.31 9.63 -3.71
CA LEU A 132 14.13 8.19 -3.73
C LEU A 132 15.46 7.64 -3.22
N ALA A 133 15.50 7.19 -1.98
CA ALA A 133 16.70 6.64 -1.38
C ALA A 133 17.08 5.37 -2.14
N THR A 134 17.84 5.54 -3.22
CA THR A 134 18.56 4.47 -3.88
C THR A 134 19.58 4.01 -2.84
N THR A 135 19.36 2.83 -2.28
CA THR A 135 20.36 2.14 -1.46
C THR A 135 21.70 2.18 -2.20
N PRO A 136 22.77 2.75 -1.61
CA PRO A 136 24.05 2.79 -2.30
C PRO A 136 24.58 1.36 -2.46
N PRO A 137 25.10 0.99 -3.64
CA PRO A 137 25.86 -0.24 -3.77
C PRO A 137 27.09 -0.12 -2.88
N LYS A 138 27.25 -1.09 -1.97
CA LYS A 138 28.47 -1.29 -1.18
C LYS A 138 29.64 -1.42 -2.16
N LEU A 139 30.44 -0.37 -2.30
CA LEU A 139 31.74 -0.44 -2.96
C LEU A 139 32.77 -0.71 -1.87
N ASP A 140 33.35 -1.91 -1.94
CA ASP A 140 34.46 -2.35 -1.12
C ASP A 140 35.67 -1.44 -1.40
N MET A 141 36.22 -0.86 -0.33
CA MET A 141 37.46 -0.08 -0.40
C MET A 141 38.65 -0.99 -0.12
N SER A 142 39.57 -1.07 -1.08
CA SER A 142 40.98 -1.27 -0.78
C SER A 142 41.86 -0.45 -1.74
N LYS A 143 42.47 0.61 -1.16
CA LYS A 143 43.76 1.28 -1.41
C LYS A 143 44.69 0.62 -2.46
N VAL A 144 45.61 1.28 -3.18
CA VAL A 144 46.23 2.64 -3.24
C VAL A 144 47.22 2.59 -4.42
N ALA A 145 47.39 3.68 -5.17
CA ALA A 145 48.68 4.28 -5.58
C ALA A 145 48.53 5.22 -6.82
N MET A 146 48.90 6.49 -6.63
CA MET A 146 49.23 7.52 -7.64
C MET A 146 50.76 7.50 -7.92
N PRO A 147 51.40 8.41 -8.72
CA PRO A 147 50.91 9.53 -9.56
C PRO A 147 51.59 9.64 -10.97
N GLN A 148 51.13 10.60 -11.80
CA GLN A 148 51.87 11.48 -12.76
C GLN A 148 51.08 11.65 -14.08
N ALA A 149 51.15 12.70 -14.89
CA ALA A 149 51.43 14.14 -14.79
C ALA A 149 51.10 14.74 -16.20
N ALA A 150 50.77 16.03 -16.26
CA ALA A 150 51.01 16.96 -17.38
C ALA A 150 50.08 17.00 -18.65
N THR A 151 49.62 18.24 -18.91
CA THR A 151 49.53 18.97 -20.21
C THR A 151 48.31 18.87 -21.15
N ASN A 152 47.58 20.00 -21.20
CA ASN A 152 47.01 20.78 -22.32
C ASN A 152 47.04 20.25 -23.80
N GLU A 153 45.88 20.24 -24.48
CA GLU A 153 45.48 21.03 -25.68
C GLU A 153 44.44 20.36 -26.63
N GLN A 154 43.41 21.16 -26.97
CA GLN A 154 42.62 21.30 -28.22
C GLN A 154 41.96 20.11 -28.98
N VAL A 155 40.62 20.23 -29.09
CA VAL A 155 39.70 20.03 -30.24
C VAL A 155 39.82 18.76 -31.10
N GLU A 156 38.82 17.86 -31.02
CA GLU A 156 38.31 17.16 -32.22
C GLU A 156 36.89 16.59 -32.04
N ILE A 157 36.07 16.76 -33.07
CA ILE A 157 34.69 16.29 -33.20
C ILE A 157 34.70 14.75 -33.27
N GLN A 158 34.12 14.06 -32.28
CA GLN A 158 34.00 12.60 -32.32
C GLN A 158 32.54 12.16 -32.35
N LYS A 159 32.14 11.57 -33.48
CA LYS A 159 30.92 10.77 -33.64
C LYS A 159 30.88 9.72 -32.52
N SER A 160 29.92 9.81 -31.61
CA SER A 160 29.77 8.84 -30.52
C SER A 160 29.40 7.48 -31.09
N SER A 161 30.35 6.56 -31.04
CA SER A 161 30.19 5.14 -31.30
C SER A 161 29.17 4.56 -30.33
N ILE A 162 28.13 3.94 -30.89
CA ILE A 162 27.06 3.28 -30.12
C ILE A 162 27.67 2.05 -29.45
N THR A 163 27.83 2.08 -28.13
CA THR A 163 28.14 0.88 -27.36
C THR A 163 26.89 -0.01 -27.29
N PRO A 164 26.98 -1.30 -27.63
CA PRO A 164 25.84 -2.20 -27.49
C PRO A 164 25.51 -2.38 -26.01
N ARG A 165 24.31 -1.95 -25.61
CA ARG A 165 23.78 -2.20 -24.25
C ARG A 165 23.28 -3.64 -24.19
N ALA A 166 23.95 -4.46 -23.38
CA ALA A 166 23.55 -5.83 -23.10
C ALA A 166 22.66 -5.87 -21.85
N THR A 167 21.62 -6.70 -21.89
CA THR A 167 20.81 -7.02 -20.70
C THR A 167 21.63 -7.80 -19.67
N ARG A 168 21.11 -7.95 -18.45
CA ARG A 168 21.75 -8.76 -17.38
C ARG A 168 22.03 -10.22 -17.79
N SER A 169 21.35 -10.75 -18.81
CA SER A 169 21.63 -12.08 -19.38
C SER A 169 22.60 -12.07 -20.58
N GLY A 170 23.23 -10.93 -20.89
CA GLY A 170 24.18 -10.78 -22.00
C GLY A 170 23.55 -10.59 -23.38
N ARG A 171 22.21 -10.48 -23.49
CA ARG A 171 21.57 -10.26 -24.79
C ARG A 171 21.74 -8.82 -25.23
N ASN A 172 22.34 -8.61 -26.41
CA ASN A 172 22.47 -7.30 -27.05
C ASN A 172 21.09 -6.77 -27.45
N VAL A 173 20.77 -5.55 -27.04
CA VAL A 173 19.52 -4.87 -27.43
C VAL A 173 19.87 -3.60 -28.19
N ARG A 174 19.28 -3.45 -29.38
CA ARG A 174 19.31 -2.19 -30.14
C ARG A 174 17.99 -1.46 -29.90
N PHE A 175 18.06 -0.28 -29.33
CA PHE A 175 16.90 0.60 -29.18
C PHE A 175 16.81 1.56 -30.38
N PRO A 176 15.60 1.91 -30.84
CA PRO A 176 15.41 2.92 -31.87
C PRO A 176 15.84 4.31 -31.35
N GLU A 177 16.43 5.13 -32.23
CA GLU A 177 17.17 6.36 -31.85
C GLU A 177 16.34 7.37 -31.04
N HIS A 178 15.03 7.47 -31.30
CA HIS A 178 14.13 8.42 -30.61
C HIS A 178 13.92 8.12 -29.12
N LEU A 179 14.36 6.96 -28.61
CA LEU A 179 14.25 6.61 -27.19
C LEU A 179 15.53 6.93 -26.39
N ASN A 180 16.59 7.43 -27.03
CA ASN A 180 17.86 7.73 -26.37
C ASN A 180 17.82 8.97 -25.47
N GLU A 181 16.90 9.92 -25.72
CA GLU A 181 16.79 11.17 -24.94
C GLU A 181 16.20 10.96 -23.53
N TYR A 182 15.58 9.81 -23.26
CA TYR A 182 14.96 9.52 -21.97
C TYR A 182 15.91 8.88 -20.94
N TYR A 183 17.15 8.59 -21.31
CA TYR A 183 18.13 7.91 -20.45
C TYR A 183 19.51 8.55 -20.56
N VAL A 184 19.62 9.79 -20.11
CA VAL A 184 20.90 10.40 -19.72
C VAL A 184 20.76 10.82 -18.25
N TYR A 185 21.44 10.07 -17.36
CA TYR A 185 21.77 10.53 -16.01
C TYR A 185 23.19 11.09 -16.05
#